data_AF-A0A965P3R4-F1
#
_entry.id   AF-A0A965P3R4-F1
#
_cell.length_a   1.000
_cell.length_b   1.000
_cell.length_c   1.000
_cell.angle_alpha   90.00
_cell.angle_beta   90.00
_cell.angle_gamma   90.00
#
_symmetry.space_group_name_H-M   'P 1'
#
loop_
_entity.id
_entity.type
_entity.pdbx_description
1 polymer ?
#
loop_
_entity_poly.entity_id
_entity_poly.type
_entity_poly.pdbx_seq_one_letter_code
_entity_poly.pdbx_strand_id
1 'polypeptide(L)'
;MGKNSTLNKVISLLGSNYIKSRLDTILDNNFLEQETKIILKMQTGIEYYKYIIKNKKIDRNNTINSYIMWIYDIVDRLDLSKPVNFIPSRISMPDIDVDVPINKRENVINYIKNKYGHSKVSQMITFNTMKGRGALKEVLRVYGNISFEEMNRITKFIPDEAKIADELQEMKEDTGEASIIKWALENKSEQLKEWCYLNEDNSLSGPLAKRFEQAIRLEGTKTHQSKHAAGVVISSTDLNLVCPTIYDNKNKQTIAGMEMQDLESIGVIKFDILGIAMLDKIMTISDILKNGE
;
A
#
# COMPACT_ATOMS: atom_id res chain seq x y z
N MET A 1 27.99 -41.06 0.16
CA MET A 1 28.56 -40.44 -1.06
C MET A 1 27.49 -39.77 -1.94
N GLY A 2 26.49 -39.06 -1.38
CA GLY A 2 25.36 -38.59 -2.20
C GLY A 2 24.55 -37.37 -1.71
N LYS A 3 25.05 -36.56 -0.76
CA LYS A 3 24.38 -35.30 -0.35
C LYS A 3 25.01 -34.04 -0.96
N ASN A 4 26.26 -34.10 -1.43
CA ASN A 4 27.00 -32.93 -1.94
C ASN A 4 26.83 -32.67 -3.45
N SER A 5 26.31 -33.60 -4.25
CA SER A 5 26.27 -33.40 -5.73
C SER A 5 25.13 -32.48 -6.20
N THR A 6 23.99 -32.50 -5.50
CA THR A 6 22.84 -31.64 -5.82
C THR A 6 23.07 -30.21 -5.33
N LEU A 7 23.61 -30.04 -4.12
CA LEU A 7 23.91 -28.74 -3.52
C LEU A 7 25.00 -28.00 -4.31
N ASN A 8 26.05 -28.71 -4.73
CA ASN A 8 27.11 -28.13 -5.56
C ASN A 8 26.63 -27.74 -6.97
N LYS A 9 25.63 -28.45 -7.53
CA LYS A 9 24.98 -28.08 -8.79
C LYS A 9 24.14 -26.80 -8.67
N VAL A 10 23.44 -26.62 -7.55
CA VAL A 10 22.64 -25.41 -7.29
C VAL A 10 23.55 -24.20 -7.01
N ILE A 11 24.62 -24.39 -6.26
CA ILE A 11 25.63 -23.36 -5.98
C ILE A 11 26.39 -22.95 -7.27
N SER A 12 26.67 -23.88 -8.18
CA SER A 12 27.31 -23.55 -9.46
C SER A 12 26.39 -22.83 -10.45
N LEU A 13 25.06 -22.99 -10.33
CA LEU A 13 24.07 -22.33 -11.18
C LEU A 13 23.74 -20.90 -10.72
N LEU A 14 24.00 -20.59 -9.46
CA LEU A 14 23.67 -19.30 -8.83
C LEU A 14 24.94 -18.51 -8.55
N GLY A 15 25.55 -18.01 -9.62
CA GLY A 15 26.69 -17.11 -9.54
C GLY A 15 26.33 -15.79 -8.85
N SER A 16 26.57 -15.69 -7.54
CA SER A 16 27.03 -14.47 -6.87
C SER A 16 27.44 -14.80 -5.43
N ASN A 17 28.60 -14.29 -4.99
CA ASN A 17 29.12 -14.46 -3.63
C ASN A 17 28.17 -13.93 -2.53
N TYR A 18 27.14 -13.15 -2.90
CA TYR A 18 26.13 -12.58 -2.01
C TYR A 18 25.14 -13.62 -1.46
N ILE A 19 24.72 -14.58 -2.29
CA ILE A 19 23.74 -15.60 -1.89
C ILE A 19 24.39 -16.64 -0.96
N LYS A 20 25.69 -16.94 -1.17
CA LYS A 20 26.45 -17.88 -0.35
C LYS A 20 26.63 -17.38 1.09
N SER A 21 26.99 -16.10 1.25
CA SER A 21 27.05 -15.43 2.56
C SER A 21 25.71 -15.50 3.31
N ARG A 22 24.59 -15.32 2.61
CA ARG A 22 23.26 -15.34 3.21
C ARG A 22 22.77 -16.75 3.54
N LEU A 23 23.14 -17.75 2.76
CA LEU A 23 22.92 -19.17 3.05
C LEU A 23 23.79 -19.67 4.21
N ASP A 24 25.06 -19.26 4.28
CA ASP A 24 25.95 -19.60 5.40
C ASP A 24 25.46 -18.98 6.72
N THR A 25 24.80 -17.81 6.66
CA THR A 25 24.12 -17.20 7.82
C THR A 25 22.87 -17.97 8.25
N ILE A 26 22.20 -18.67 7.33
CA ILE A 26 21.01 -19.50 7.59
C ILE A 26 21.41 -20.91 8.08
N LEU A 27 22.62 -21.38 7.74
CA LEU A 27 23.12 -22.72 8.07
C LEU A 27 23.69 -22.85 9.50
N ASP A 28 23.81 -21.76 10.26
CA ASP A 28 24.25 -21.79 11.66
C ASP A 28 23.09 -22.26 12.59
N ASN A 29 22.89 -23.57 12.53
CA ASN A 29 21.65 -24.31 12.77
C ASN A 29 21.32 -24.63 14.25
N ASN A 30 21.73 -23.81 15.23
CA ASN A 30 21.30 -24.06 16.61
C ASN A 30 19.91 -23.50 16.94
N PHE A 31 19.53 -22.40 16.29
CA PHE A 31 18.28 -21.70 16.59
C PHE A 31 17.05 -22.39 15.97
N LEU A 32 17.16 -22.76 14.69
CA LEU A 32 16.07 -23.39 13.94
C LEU A 32 15.75 -24.80 14.49
N GLU A 33 16.76 -25.53 14.92
CA GLU A 33 16.60 -26.88 15.48
C GLU A 33 15.99 -26.86 16.89
N GLN A 34 16.29 -25.82 17.68
CA GLN A 34 15.67 -25.59 19.00
C GLN A 34 14.22 -25.13 18.87
N GLU A 35 13.91 -24.19 17.99
CA GLU A 35 12.52 -23.75 17.74
C GLU A 35 11.67 -24.91 17.21
N THR A 36 12.20 -25.71 16.29
CA THR A 36 11.45 -26.83 15.69
C THR A 36 11.13 -27.92 16.72
N LYS A 37 12.06 -28.25 17.63
CA LYS A 37 11.82 -29.21 18.74
C LYS A 37 10.77 -28.73 19.75
N ILE A 38 10.60 -27.41 19.91
CA ILE A 38 9.63 -26.79 20.81
C ILE A 38 8.25 -26.71 20.12
N ILE A 39 8.21 -26.30 18.86
CA ILE A 39 7.00 -26.22 18.04
C ILE A 39 6.34 -27.60 17.88
N LEU A 40 7.14 -28.65 17.66
CA LEU A 40 6.66 -30.04 17.54
C LEU A 40 6.03 -30.60 18.83
N LYS A 41 6.25 -29.97 19.99
CA LYS A 41 5.63 -30.38 21.26
C LYS A 41 4.32 -29.65 21.58
N MET A 42 3.89 -28.69 20.76
CA MET A 42 2.82 -27.74 21.10
C MET A 42 1.60 -27.92 20.20
N GLN A 43 0.40 -28.00 20.80
CA GLN A 43 -0.83 -28.37 20.09
C GLN A 43 -1.53 -27.18 19.40
N THR A 44 -1.22 -25.93 19.79
CA THR A 44 -1.74 -24.72 19.13
C THR A 44 -0.72 -23.59 19.15
N GLY A 45 -0.80 -22.68 18.17
CA GLY A 45 0.06 -21.49 18.11
C GLY A 45 0.00 -20.63 19.39
N ILE A 46 -1.12 -20.64 20.12
CA ILE A 46 -1.30 -19.87 21.37
C ILE A 46 -0.40 -20.38 22.50
N GLU A 47 -0.14 -21.68 22.59
CA GLU A 47 0.73 -22.25 23.63
C GLU A 47 2.21 -21.94 23.40
N TYR A 48 2.62 -21.83 22.14
CA TYR A 48 3.94 -21.32 21.74
C TYR A 48 4.17 -19.91 22.27
N TYR A 49 3.17 -19.04 22.13
CA TYR A 49 3.25 -17.66 22.61
C TYR A 49 3.29 -17.58 24.14
N LYS A 50 2.48 -18.37 24.86
CA LYS A 50 2.50 -18.41 26.34
C LYS A 50 3.82 -18.93 26.90
N TYR A 51 4.46 -19.89 26.24
CA TYR A 51 5.75 -20.45 26.67
C TYR A 51 6.90 -19.46 26.51
N ILE A 52 6.93 -18.71 25.39
CA ILE A 52 7.95 -17.67 25.14
C ILE A 52 7.85 -16.52 26.16
N ILE A 53 6.61 -16.08 26.46
CA ILE A 53 6.33 -15.06 27.48
C ILE A 53 6.86 -15.47 28.87
N LYS A 54 6.77 -16.76 29.21
CA LYS A 54 7.09 -17.25 30.55
C LYS A 54 8.59 -17.52 30.76
N ASN A 55 9.36 -17.82 29.71
CA ASN A 55 10.70 -18.43 29.88
C ASN A 55 11.88 -17.71 29.20
N LYS A 56 11.68 -16.66 28.38
CA LYS A 56 12.82 -15.89 27.82
C LYS A 56 12.87 -14.46 28.35
N LYS A 57 14.02 -14.08 28.93
CA LYS A 57 14.37 -12.68 29.14
C LYS A 57 14.46 -11.99 27.78
N ILE A 58 13.64 -10.97 27.62
CA ILE A 58 13.46 -10.20 26.39
C ILE A 58 14.75 -9.40 26.13
N ASP A 59 15.47 -9.78 25.08
CA ASP A 59 16.54 -8.96 24.53
C ASP A 59 15.94 -7.92 23.58
N ARG A 60 15.98 -6.66 24.00
CA ARG A 60 15.33 -5.50 23.38
C ARG A 60 16.07 -4.99 22.14
N ASN A 61 17.22 -5.56 21.82
CA ASN A 61 18.07 -5.13 20.70
C ASN A 61 18.06 -6.09 19.52
N ASN A 62 17.23 -7.14 19.55
CA ASN A 62 17.19 -8.17 18.51
C ASN A 62 15.93 -8.05 17.64
N THR A 63 16.11 -7.61 16.39
CA THR A 63 15.08 -7.37 15.37
C THR A 63 14.38 -8.63 14.83
N ILE A 64 14.78 -9.82 15.27
CA ILE A 64 14.20 -11.11 14.84
C ILE A 64 13.08 -11.61 15.77
N ASN A 65 12.89 -11.01 16.95
CA ASN A 65 11.86 -11.44 17.90
C ASN A 65 10.45 -10.97 17.49
N SER A 66 9.76 -11.81 16.69
CA SER A 66 8.33 -11.73 16.33
C SER A 66 7.82 -10.33 16.02
N TYR A 67 7.87 -9.94 14.74
CA TYR A 67 7.25 -8.72 14.21
C TYR A 67 5.82 -8.51 14.74
N ILE A 68 5.05 -9.59 14.89
CA ILE A 68 3.71 -9.59 15.50
C ILE A 68 3.73 -9.15 16.97
N MET A 69 4.69 -9.58 17.78
CA MET A 69 4.76 -9.15 19.18
C MET A 69 5.28 -7.70 19.34
N TRP A 70 6.10 -7.22 18.40
CA TRP A 70 6.44 -5.80 18.29
C TRP A 70 5.22 -4.96 17.90
N ILE A 71 4.38 -5.42 16.96
CA ILE A 71 3.11 -4.79 16.63
C ILE A 71 2.17 -4.75 17.83
N TYR A 72 2.04 -5.85 18.59
CA TYR A 72 1.22 -5.88 19.80
C TYR A 72 1.75 -4.93 20.88
N ASP A 73 3.07 -4.83 21.09
CA ASP A 73 3.70 -3.91 22.05
C ASP A 73 3.52 -2.43 21.63
N ILE A 74 3.64 -2.11 20.34
CA ILE A 74 3.33 -0.77 19.82
C ILE A 74 1.85 -0.44 20.01
N VAL A 75 0.97 -1.37 19.62
CA VAL A 75 -0.48 -1.23 19.80
C VAL A 75 -0.83 -1.16 21.29
N ASP A 76 -0.13 -1.83 22.21
CA ASP A 76 -0.35 -1.73 23.67
C ASP A 76 0.11 -0.40 24.26
N ARG A 77 1.08 0.28 23.66
CA ARG A 77 1.67 1.52 24.17
C ARG A 77 1.06 2.80 23.61
N LEU A 78 0.23 2.71 22.58
CA LEU A 78 -0.44 3.87 22.00
C LEU A 78 -1.49 4.44 22.96
N ASP A 79 -1.10 5.48 23.70
CA ASP A 79 -2.01 6.32 24.45
C ASP A 79 -2.72 7.30 23.49
N LEU A 80 -3.88 6.88 22.96
CA LEU A 80 -4.70 7.67 22.03
C LEU A 80 -5.23 8.98 22.65
N SER A 81 -5.03 9.22 23.95
CA SER A 81 -5.42 10.48 24.60
C SER A 81 -4.41 11.61 24.39
N LYS A 82 -3.24 11.33 23.79
CA LYS A 82 -2.16 12.29 23.55
C LYS A 82 -1.70 12.25 22.09
N PRO A 83 -1.37 13.39 21.47
CA PRO A 83 -0.70 13.40 20.17
C PRO A 83 0.67 12.72 20.30
N VAL A 84 0.93 11.73 19.45
CA VAL A 84 2.17 10.94 19.49
C VAL A 84 3.26 11.72 18.75
N ASN A 85 4.18 12.33 19.51
CA ASN A 85 5.28 13.11 18.98
C ASN A 85 6.39 12.22 18.43
N PHE A 86 6.62 12.25 17.11
CA PHE A 86 7.92 11.90 16.54
C PHE A 86 8.28 12.93 15.47
N ILE A 87 9.40 13.64 15.70
CA ILE A 87 10.01 14.73 14.92
C ILE A 87 9.61 16.15 15.38
N PRO A 88 10.53 16.90 16.03
CA PRO A 88 10.30 18.27 16.53
C PRO A 88 9.89 19.32 15.47
N SER A 89 10.04 19.01 14.17
CA SER A 89 9.72 19.91 13.05
C SER A 89 8.43 19.55 12.29
N ARG A 90 7.76 18.45 12.64
CA ARG A 90 6.45 18.06 12.07
C ARG A 90 5.56 17.51 13.18
N ILE A 91 4.53 18.27 13.54
CA ILE A 91 3.42 17.76 14.35
C ILE A 91 2.50 17.00 13.40
N SER A 92 2.81 15.73 13.12
CA SER A 92 1.96 14.82 12.35
C SER A 92 1.62 13.59 13.19
N MET A 93 0.44 13.01 12.97
CA MET A 93 0.09 11.73 13.58
C MET A 93 1.05 10.63 13.11
N PRO A 94 1.33 9.60 13.94
CA PRO A 94 2.20 8.50 13.54
C PRO A 94 1.52 7.67 12.46
N ASP A 95 2.15 7.52 11.30
CA ASP A 95 1.77 6.52 10.29
C ASP A 95 2.42 5.19 10.69
N ILE A 96 1.59 4.18 10.99
CA ILE A 96 2.08 2.88 11.47
C ILE A 96 1.87 1.84 10.38
N ASP A 97 2.96 1.52 9.69
CA ASP A 97 3.01 0.51 8.63
C ASP A 97 3.34 -0.87 9.18
N VAL A 98 2.52 -1.85 8.82
CA VAL A 98 2.59 -3.20 9.32
C VAL A 98 2.40 -4.25 8.22
N ASP A 99 3.44 -5.03 7.98
CA ASP A 99 3.44 -6.13 7.01
C ASP A 99 3.04 -7.47 7.62
N VAL A 100 1.93 -8.03 7.16
CA VAL A 100 1.40 -9.31 7.65
C VAL A 100 1.19 -10.30 6.51
N PRO A 101 1.25 -11.61 6.77
CA PRO A 101 0.76 -12.61 5.85
C PRO A 101 -0.71 -12.32 5.48
N ILE A 102 -1.06 -12.47 4.20
CA ILE A 102 -2.40 -12.16 3.69
C ILE A 102 -3.49 -12.86 4.51
N ASN A 103 -3.29 -14.14 4.83
CA ASN A 103 -4.24 -14.95 5.60
C ASN A 103 -4.37 -14.54 7.08
N LYS A 104 -3.43 -13.75 7.63
CA LYS A 104 -3.47 -13.25 9.02
C LYS A 104 -3.96 -11.81 9.12
N ARG A 105 -4.02 -11.09 7.99
CA ARG A 105 -4.42 -9.69 7.94
C ARG A 105 -5.75 -9.41 8.66
N GLU A 106 -6.79 -10.16 8.33
CA GLU A 106 -8.11 -9.96 8.92
C GLU A 106 -8.11 -10.22 10.44
N ASN A 107 -7.30 -11.16 10.91
CA ASN A 107 -7.17 -11.45 12.34
C ASN A 107 -6.54 -10.28 13.10
N VAL A 108 -5.55 -9.61 12.51
CA VAL A 108 -4.93 -8.41 13.10
C VAL A 108 -5.93 -7.26 13.17
N ILE A 109 -6.69 -7.03 12.09
CA ILE A 109 -7.74 -6.01 12.06
C ILE A 109 -8.81 -6.29 13.13
N ASN A 110 -9.27 -7.54 13.24
CA ASN A 110 -10.25 -7.93 14.24
C ASN A 110 -9.72 -7.81 15.67
N TYR A 111 -8.44 -8.10 15.90
CA TYR A 111 -7.81 -7.85 17.19
C TYR A 111 -7.82 -6.37 17.56
N ILE A 112 -7.44 -5.48 16.64
CA ILE A 112 -7.46 -4.03 16.85
C ILE A 112 -8.89 -3.54 17.14
N LYS A 113 -9.88 -4.03 16.39
CA LYS A 113 -11.31 -3.74 16.65
C LYS A 113 -11.76 -4.20 18.04
N ASN A 114 -11.37 -5.41 18.46
CA ASN A 114 -11.70 -5.94 19.79
C ASN A 114 -11.06 -5.13 20.91
N LYS A 115 -9.83 -4.66 20.70
CA LYS A 115 -9.04 -3.95 21.70
C LYS A 115 -9.50 -2.50 21.90
N TYR A 116 -9.65 -1.75 20.80
CA TYR A 116 -9.97 -0.32 20.86
C TYR A 116 -11.47 -0.03 20.74
N GLY A 117 -12.26 -1.01 20.31
CA GLY A 117 -13.70 -0.91 20.12
C GLY A 117 -14.09 -0.85 18.64
N HIS A 118 -15.10 -1.63 18.28
CA HIS A 118 -15.61 -1.74 16.90
C HIS A 118 -16.18 -0.43 16.35
N SER A 119 -16.61 0.48 17.23
CA SER A 119 -17.10 1.83 16.88
C SER A 119 -15.99 2.85 16.63
N LYS A 120 -14.76 2.56 17.11
CA LYS A 120 -13.60 3.46 17.03
C LYS A 120 -12.61 3.08 15.93
N VAL A 121 -12.69 1.84 15.46
CA VAL A 121 -11.79 1.26 14.47
C VAL A 121 -12.57 0.94 13.21
N SER A 122 -12.18 1.55 12.10
CA SER A 122 -12.79 1.23 10.81
C SER A 122 -11.83 1.42 9.65
N GLN A 123 -12.23 0.98 8.46
CA GLN A 123 -11.56 1.36 7.24
C GLN A 123 -12.08 2.72 6.78
N MET A 124 -11.36 3.36 5.86
CA MET A 124 -11.74 4.66 5.31
C MET A 124 -12.09 4.55 3.82
N ILE A 125 -12.90 5.49 3.36
CA ILE A 125 -13.18 5.69 1.95
C ILE A 125 -11.93 6.20 1.22
N THR A 126 -11.82 5.85 -0.05
CA THR A 126 -10.90 6.48 -1.00
C THR A 126 -11.66 6.87 -2.25
N PHE A 127 -11.24 7.95 -2.90
CA PHE A 127 -11.80 8.32 -4.19
C PHE A 127 -10.78 8.08 -5.31
N ASN A 128 -11.20 7.32 -6.31
CA ASN A 128 -10.41 7.18 -7.53
C ASN A 128 -10.53 8.48 -8.35
N THR A 129 -9.43 8.97 -8.88
CA THR A 129 -9.40 10.15 -9.73
C THR A 129 -9.32 9.79 -11.21
N MET A 130 -9.84 10.65 -12.08
CA MET A 130 -9.65 10.52 -13.53
C MET A 130 -8.18 10.72 -13.88
N LYS A 131 -7.50 9.62 -14.18
CA LYS A 131 -6.12 9.66 -14.71
C LYS A 131 -6.12 10.23 -16.13
N GLY A 132 -5.09 10.95 -16.55
CA GLY A 132 -5.10 11.69 -17.81
C GLY A 132 -5.50 10.89 -19.06
N ARG A 133 -4.95 9.69 -19.25
CA ARG A 133 -5.41 8.80 -20.35
C ARG A 133 -6.90 8.46 -20.25
N GLY A 134 -7.38 8.19 -19.04
CA GLY A 134 -8.79 7.91 -18.76
C GLY A 134 -9.66 9.13 -19.03
N ALA A 135 -9.29 10.30 -18.51
CA ALA A 135 -10.00 11.56 -18.72
C ALA A 135 -10.19 11.86 -20.21
N LEU A 136 -9.11 11.76 -21.00
CA LEU A 136 -9.18 11.98 -22.44
C LEU A 136 -10.07 10.96 -23.15
N LYS A 137 -9.94 9.66 -22.83
CA LYS A 137 -10.82 8.63 -23.41
C LYS A 137 -12.29 8.85 -23.09
N GLU A 138 -12.61 9.24 -21.85
CA GLU A 138 -13.99 9.52 -21.45
C GLU A 138 -14.60 10.67 -22.26
N VAL A 139 -13.86 11.77 -22.43
CA VAL A 139 -14.30 12.90 -23.26
C VAL A 139 -14.52 12.46 -24.70
N LEU A 140 -13.54 11.78 -25.31
CA LEU A 140 -13.64 11.32 -26.70
C LEU A 140 -14.83 10.37 -26.90
N ARG A 141 -15.07 9.47 -25.94
CA ARG A 141 -16.19 8.52 -25.97
C ARG A 141 -17.55 9.23 -25.95
N VAL A 142 -17.70 10.30 -25.16
CA VAL A 142 -18.96 11.06 -25.05
C VAL A 142 -19.31 11.76 -26.37
N TYR A 143 -18.31 12.23 -27.14
CA TYR A 143 -18.56 12.80 -28.46
C TYR A 143 -19.01 11.77 -29.50
N GLY A 144 -18.74 10.48 -29.27
CA GLY A 144 -19.32 9.37 -30.03
C GLY A 144 -18.83 9.17 -31.46
N ASN A 145 -17.92 10.00 -31.94
CA ASN A 145 -17.45 10.00 -33.33
C ASN A 145 -16.01 9.50 -33.52
N ILE A 146 -15.38 8.94 -32.48
CA ILE A 146 -14.00 8.45 -32.50
C ILE A 146 -14.00 6.98 -32.09
N SER A 147 -13.38 6.15 -32.91
CA SER A 147 -13.31 4.70 -32.65
C SER A 147 -12.41 4.39 -31.45
N PHE A 148 -12.60 3.22 -30.82
CA PHE A 148 -11.74 2.79 -29.71
C PHE A 148 -10.27 2.63 -30.12
N GLU A 149 -10.02 2.19 -31.35
CA GLU A 149 -8.67 2.08 -31.91
C GLU A 149 -8.01 3.46 -32.03
N GLU A 150 -8.74 4.44 -32.55
CA GLU A 150 -8.25 5.81 -32.67
C GLU A 150 -8.03 6.46 -31.29
N MET A 151 -8.94 6.24 -30.33
CA MET A 151 -8.73 6.66 -28.93
C MET A 151 -7.45 6.08 -28.32
N ASN A 152 -7.12 4.81 -28.60
CA ASN A 152 -5.87 4.21 -28.15
C ASN A 152 -4.65 4.82 -28.84
N ARG A 153 -4.76 5.14 -30.14
CA ARG A 153 -3.69 5.81 -30.90
C ARG A 153 -3.39 7.20 -30.34
N ILE A 154 -4.43 7.99 -30.05
CA ILE A 154 -4.31 9.32 -29.44
C ILE A 154 -3.66 9.22 -28.05
N THR A 155 -4.19 8.36 -27.18
CA THR A 155 -3.77 8.28 -25.77
C THR A 155 -2.44 7.57 -25.54
N LYS A 156 -1.88 6.91 -26.56
CA LYS A 156 -0.57 6.21 -26.49
C LYS A 156 0.57 7.14 -26.08
N PHE A 157 0.50 8.41 -26.47
CA PHE A 157 1.58 9.36 -26.23
C PHE A 157 1.52 10.01 -24.85
N ILE A 158 0.36 10.00 -24.20
CA ILE A 158 0.21 10.41 -22.81
C ILE A 158 0.98 9.40 -21.94
N PRO A 159 1.97 9.82 -21.13
CA PRO A 159 2.76 8.90 -20.30
C PRO A 159 1.94 8.33 -19.13
N ASP A 160 2.55 7.38 -18.39
CA ASP A 160 2.01 6.94 -17.11
C ASP A 160 2.47 7.93 -16.03
N GLU A 161 1.60 8.29 -15.09
CA GLU A 161 1.86 9.27 -14.03
C GLU A 161 3.12 8.92 -13.22
N ALA A 162 3.30 7.64 -12.88
CA ALA A 162 4.46 7.17 -12.13
C ALA A 162 5.81 7.37 -12.85
N LYS A 163 5.81 7.55 -14.18
CA LYS A 163 7.05 7.76 -14.96
C LYS A 163 7.51 9.20 -14.97
N ILE A 164 6.61 10.13 -14.67
CA ILE A 164 6.87 11.57 -14.73
C ILE A 164 6.40 12.27 -13.45
N ALA A 165 6.48 11.57 -12.33
CA ALA A 165 5.94 12.05 -11.07
C ALA A 165 6.68 13.31 -10.59
N ASP A 166 7.99 13.36 -10.78
CA ASP A 166 8.83 14.49 -10.39
C ASP A 166 8.49 15.73 -11.23
N GLU A 167 8.37 15.59 -12.55
CA GLU A 167 8.01 16.70 -13.45
C GLU A 167 6.57 17.20 -13.20
N LEU A 168 5.64 16.31 -12.86
CA LEU A 168 4.29 16.71 -12.46
C LEU A 168 4.28 17.46 -11.13
N GLN A 169 5.18 17.12 -10.21
CA GLN A 169 5.33 17.85 -8.96
C GLN A 169 5.87 19.26 -9.22
N GLU A 170 6.94 19.39 -10.02
CA GLU A 170 7.49 20.69 -10.44
C GLU A 170 6.41 21.56 -11.10
N MET A 171 5.66 20.99 -12.05
CA MET A 171 4.54 21.68 -12.71
C MET A 171 3.50 22.21 -11.73
N LYS A 172 3.19 21.44 -10.68
CA LYS A 172 2.25 21.83 -9.63
C LYS A 172 2.80 22.96 -8.78
N GLU A 173 4.09 22.95 -8.48
CA GLU A 173 4.76 24.00 -7.71
C GLU A 173 4.79 25.33 -8.49
N ASP A 174 5.03 25.27 -9.79
CA ASP A 174 5.09 26.46 -10.66
C ASP A 174 3.72 27.05 -10.99
N THR A 175 2.73 26.21 -11.28
CA THR A 175 1.44 26.65 -11.83
C THR A 175 0.26 26.48 -10.89
N GLY A 176 0.45 25.82 -9.74
CA GLY A 176 -0.60 25.45 -8.80
C GLY A 176 -1.41 24.20 -9.19
N GLU A 177 -1.30 23.75 -10.44
CA GLU A 177 -2.04 22.61 -10.99
C GLU A 177 -1.09 21.66 -11.75
N ALA A 178 -1.38 20.36 -11.76
CA ALA A 178 -0.64 19.38 -12.54
C ALA A 178 -1.58 18.72 -13.55
N SER A 179 -1.16 18.65 -14.82
CA SER A 179 -1.89 17.93 -15.85
C SER A 179 -0.92 17.14 -16.72
N ILE A 180 -1.09 15.81 -16.73
CA ILE A 180 -0.28 14.91 -17.54
C ILE A 180 -0.57 15.08 -19.03
N ILE A 181 -1.79 15.52 -19.36
CA ILE A 181 -2.21 15.79 -20.73
C ILE A 181 -1.51 17.05 -21.23
N LYS A 182 -1.48 18.12 -20.42
CA LYS A 182 -0.77 19.35 -20.75
C LYS A 182 0.74 19.12 -20.84
N TRP A 183 1.32 18.40 -19.87
CA TRP A 183 2.73 17.99 -19.94
C TRP A 183 3.04 17.23 -21.24
N ALA A 184 2.16 16.33 -21.68
CA ALA A 184 2.37 15.59 -22.92
C ALA A 184 2.28 16.49 -24.17
N LEU A 185 1.43 17.52 -24.17
CA LEU A 185 1.37 18.50 -25.26
C LEU A 185 2.64 19.36 -25.34
N GLU A 186 3.27 19.66 -24.21
CA GLU A 186 4.53 20.42 -24.14
C GLU A 186 5.74 19.57 -24.55
N ASN A 187 5.82 18.33 -24.05
CA ASN A 187 7.01 17.48 -24.18
C ASN A 187 6.95 16.46 -25.32
N LYS A 188 5.75 16.21 -25.87
CA LYS A 188 5.50 15.28 -26.99
C LYS A 188 4.62 15.93 -28.06
N SER A 189 4.86 17.22 -28.29
CA SER A 189 4.11 18.06 -29.22
C SER A 189 4.03 17.43 -30.62
N GLU A 190 5.16 16.97 -31.16
CA GLU A 190 5.21 16.42 -32.53
C GLU A 190 4.37 15.15 -32.69
N GLN A 191 4.30 14.30 -31.67
CA GLN A 191 3.50 13.08 -31.71
C GLN A 191 1.99 13.34 -31.55
N LEU A 192 1.61 14.44 -30.90
CA LEU A 192 0.21 14.81 -30.65
C LEU A 192 -0.35 15.81 -31.66
N LYS A 193 0.51 16.46 -32.45
CA LYS A 193 0.20 17.55 -33.39
C LYS A 193 -0.93 17.24 -34.37
N GLU A 194 -1.09 15.97 -34.76
CA GLU A 194 -2.20 15.49 -35.59
C GLU A 194 -3.57 15.82 -34.98
N TRP A 195 -3.67 15.82 -33.64
CA TRP A 195 -4.92 15.97 -32.90
C TRP A 195 -5.02 17.28 -32.12
N CYS A 196 -3.93 17.67 -31.45
CA CYS A 196 -3.87 18.85 -30.61
C CYS A 196 -2.42 19.32 -30.42
N TYR A 197 -2.21 20.64 -30.41
CA TYR A 197 -0.94 21.28 -30.10
C TYR A 197 -1.16 22.55 -29.30
N LEU A 198 -0.12 22.94 -28.54
CA LEU A 198 -0.10 24.17 -27.74
C LEU A 198 0.52 25.30 -28.58
N ASN A 199 -0.13 26.46 -28.61
CA ASN A 199 0.39 27.68 -29.24
C ASN A 199 1.29 28.47 -28.27
N GLU A 200 1.99 29.48 -28.80
CA GLU A 200 2.85 30.38 -28.00
C GLU A 200 2.09 31.15 -26.91
N ASP A 201 0.79 31.38 -27.10
CA ASP A 201 -0.10 32.04 -26.14
C ASP A 201 -0.74 31.07 -25.13
N ASN A 202 -0.26 29.83 -25.04
CA ASN A 202 -0.84 28.73 -24.27
C ASN A 202 -2.26 28.30 -24.69
N SER A 203 -2.76 28.77 -25.84
CA SER A 203 -4.04 28.28 -26.36
C SER A 203 -3.87 26.91 -27.04
N LEU A 204 -4.91 26.08 -26.96
CA LEU A 204 -4.94 24.77 -27.62
C LEU A 204 -5.52 24.91 -29.03
N SER A 205 -4.84 24.32 -30.01
CA SER A 205 -5.28 24.29 -31.41
C SER A 205 -5.18 22.89 -32.01
N GLY A 206 -5.94 22.65 -33.09
CA GLY A 206 -6.04 21.36 -33.76
C GLY A 206 -7.46 20.76 -33.76
N PRO A 207 -7.67 19.65 -34.49
CA PRO A 207 -9.01 19.06 -34.69
C PRO A 207 -9.72 18.67 -33.39
N LEU A 208 -8.95 18.22 -32.38
CA LEU A 208 -9.46 17.76 -31.09
C LEU A 208 -9.16 18.72 -29.94
N ALA A 209 -8.72 19.95 -30.21
CA ALA A 209 -8.31 20.92 -29.19
C ALA A 209 -9.32 21.09 -28.05
N LYS A 210 -10.60 21.30 -28.39
CA LYS A 210 -11.69 21.41 -27.40
C LYS A 210 -11.86 20.17 -26.50
N ARG A 211 -11.57 18.98 -27.03
CA ARG A 211 -11.66 17.71 -26.29
C ARG A 211 -10.49 17.57 -25.32
N PHE A 212 -9.29 17.96 -25.77
CA PHE A 212 -8.11 18.02 -24.89
C PHE A 212 -8.30 19.04 -23.77
N GLU A 213 -8.83 20.22 -24.08
CA GLU A 213 -9.17 21.25 -23.08
C GLU A 213 -10.13 20.71 -22.01
N GLN A 214 -11.23 20.08 -22.43
CA GLN A 214 -12.18 19.45 -21.52
C GLN A 214 -11.54 18.32 -20.71
N ALA A 215 -10.68 17.51 -21.33
CA ALA A 215 -10.00 16.42 -20.64
C ALA A 215 -9.01 16.92 -19.59
N ILE A 216 -8.26 17.99 -19.87
CA ILE A 216 -7.37 18.65 -18.91
C ILE A 216 -8.17 19.15 -17.70
N ARG A 217 -9.33 19.76 -17.92
CA ARG A 217 -10.22 20.23 -16.84
C ARG A 217 -10.85 19.10 -16.01
N LEU A 218 -11.04 17.92 -16.61
CA LEU A 218 -11.60 16.75 -15.93
C LEU A 218 -10.54 15.87 -15.28
N GLU A 219 -9.28 16.02 -15.66
CA GLU A 219 -8.15 15.31 -15.06
C GLU A 219 -8.09 15.58 -13.56
N GLY A 220 -7.82 14.54 -12.76
CA GLY A 220 -7.76 14.64 -11.30
C GLY A 220 -9.11 14.70 -10.59
N THR A 221 -10.24 14.85 -11.32
CA THR A 221 -11.57 14.82 -10.69
C THR A 221 -11.92 13.46 -10.11
N LYS A 222 -12.65 13.44 -8.99
CA LYS A 222 -13.10 12.20 -8.31
C LYS A 222 -14.18 11.51 -9.15
N THR A 223 -14.03 10.20 -9.37
CA THR A 223 -14.92 9.39 -10.23
C THR A 223 -15.81 8.46 -9.44
N HIS A 224 -15.21 7.57 -8.65
CA HIS A 224 -15.88 6.51 -7.93
C HIS A 224 -15.30 6.40 -6.53
N GLN A 225 -16.19 6.10 -5.59
CA GLN A 225 -15.80 5.70 -4.25
C GLN A 225 -15.26 4.27 -4.26
N SER A 226 -14.17 4.08 -3.54
CA SER A 226 -13.58 2.79 -3.22
C SER A 226 -13.29 2.74 -1.72
N LYS A 227 -12.80 1.60 -1.28
CA LYS A 227 -12.39 1.36 0.10
C LYS A 227 -10.88 1.28 0.15
N HIS A 228 -10.25 1.92 1.13
CA HIS A 228 -8.80 1.78 1.31
C HIS A 228 -8.47 0.31 1.61
N ALA A 229 -7.69 -0.31 0.72
CA ALA A 229 -7.47 -1.76 0.78
C ALA A 229 -6.64 -2.16 2.01
N ALA A 230 -5.64 -1.36 2.38
CA ALA A 230 -4.65 -1.68 3.42
C ALA A 230 -4.96 -1.04 4.79
N GLY A 231 -5.56 0.15 4.76
CA GLY A 231 -5.53 1.08 5.88
C GLY A 231 -6.75 0.97 6.77
N VAL A 232 -6.49 0.87 8.06
CA VAL A 232 -7.46 0.96 9.14
C VAL A 232 -7.19 2.25 9.88
N VAL A 233 -8.24 2.94 10.27
CA VAL A 233 -8.17 4.15 11.09
C VAL A 233 -8.66 3.86 12.50
N ILE A 234 -8.01 4.50 13.46
CA ILE A 234 -8.28 4.36 14.89
C ILE A 234 -8.51 5.75 15.47
N SER A 235 -9.69 5.93 16.05
CA SER A 235 -10.09 7.15 16.74
C SER A 235 -10.05 6.97 18.27
N SER A 236 -9.84 8.05 19.02
CA SER A 236 -9.92 8.04 20.48
C SER A 236 -11.36 7.91 20.99
N THR A 237 -12.33 8.42 20.21
CA THR A 237 -13.79 8.31 20.42
C THR A 237 -14.46 7.53 19.29
N ASP A 238 -15.77 7.29 19.40
CA ASP A 238 -16.52 6.65 18.32
C ASP A 238 -16.44 7.48 17.03
N LEU A 239 -16.18 6.81 15.90
CA LEU A 239 -15.91 7.47 14.62
C LEU A 239 -17.08 8.33 14.13
N ASN A 240 -18.31 7.91 14.44
CA ASN A 240 -19.53 8.64 14.07
C ASN A 240 -19.69 9.99 14.78
N LEU A 241 -18.94 10.26 15.85
CA LEU A 241 -18.96 11.54 16.56
C LEU A 241 -18.01 12.57 15.95
N VAL A 242 -16.99 12.11 15.21
CA VAL A 242 -15.90 12.97 14.71
C VAL A 242 -15.84 13.04 13.18
N CYS A 243 -16.41 12.04 12.50
CA CYS A 243 -16.37 11.93 11.04
C CYS A 243 -17.71 11.40 10.51
N PRO A 244 -18.25 11.93 9.39
CA PRO A 244 -19.33 11.30 8.66
C PRO A 244 -18.97 9.85 8.30
N THR A 245 -19.93 8.94 8.40
CA THR A 245 -19.69 7.53 8.11
C THR A 245 -20.53 7.03 6.94
N ILE A 246 -19.98 6.09 6.18
CA ILE A 246 -20.64 5.46 5.03
C ILE A 246 -20.88 3.99 5.36
N TYR A 247 -22.07 3.49 5.04
CA TYR A 247 -22.37 2.07 5.22
C TYR A 247 -21.95 1.26 3.99
N ASP A 248 -21.00 0.34 4.18
CA ASP A 248 -20.55 -0.59 3.15
C ASP A 248 -21.52 -1.78 3.09
N ASN A 249 -22.45 -1.74 2.13
CA ASN A 249 -23.44 -2.80 1.91
C ASN A 249 -22.81 -4.17 1.61
N LYS A 250 -21.60 -4.23 1.05
CA LYS A 250 -20.96 -5.50 0.68
C LYS A 250 -20.45 -6.23 1.91
N ASN A 251 -19.77 -5.50 2.80
CA ASN A 251 -19.15 -6.06 4.01
C ASN A 251 -20.00 -5.87 5.28
N LYS A 252 -21.17 -5.24 5.16
CA LYS A 252 -22.11 -4.94 6.26
C LYS A 252 -21.44 -4.19 7.43
N GLN A 253 -20.54 -3.27 7.11
CA GLN A 253 -19.80 -2.50 8.11
C GLN A 253 -19.83 -0.99 7.80
N THR A 254 -19.71 -0.19 8.84
CA THR A 254 -19.62 1.27 8.72
C THR A 254 -18.17 1.67 8.52
N ILE A 255 -17.85 2.44 7.48
CA ILE A 255 -16.52 2.98 7.18
C ILE A 255 -16.48 4.50 7.36
N ALA A 256 -15.29 5.04 7.62
CA ALA A 256 -15.09 6.49 7.67
C ALA A 256 -15.30 7.10 6.27
N GLY A 257 -16.11 8.15 6.20
CA GLY A 257 -16.54 8.81 4.96
C GLY A 257 -15.63 9.95 4.49
N MET A 258 -14.46 10.08 5.09
CA MET A 258 -13.42 11.05 4.74
C MET A 258 -12.17 10.33 4.24
N GLU A 259 -11.39 10.99 3.38
CA GLU A 259 -10.10 10.47 2.96
C GLU A 259 -9.05 10.63 4.08
N MET A 260 -7.93 9.96 3.90
CA MET A 260 -6.90 9.84 4.91
C MET A 260 -6.35 11.19 5.42
N GLN A 261 -6.10 12.14 4.50
CA GLN A 261 -5.59 13.47 4.85
C GLN A 261 -6.58 14.26 5.73
N ASP A 262 -7.88 14.16 5.41
CA ASP A 262 -8.93 14.80 6.19
C ASP A 262 -9.06 14.14 7.57
N LEU A 263 -8.96 12.81 7.64
CA LEU A 263 -8.99 12.04 8.90
C LEU A 263 -7.81 12.39 9.82
N GLU A 264 -6.59 12.55 9.29
CA GLU A 264 -5.44 13.00 10.08
C GLU A 264 -5.67 14.40 10.66
N SER A 265 -6.25 15.30 9.87
CA SER A 265 -6.48 16.69 10.29
C SER A 265 -7.41 16.80 11.52
N ILE A 266 -8.30 15.82 11.70
CA ILE A 266 -9.21 15.72 12.85
C ILE A 266 -8.67 14.81 13.97
N GLY A 267 -7.41 14.38 13.86
CA GLY A 267 -6.71 13.63 14.90
C GLY A 267 -6.99 12.13 14.92
N VAL A 268 -7.44 11.56 13.80
CA VAL A 268 -7.58 10.11 13.63
C VAL A 268 -6.23 9.53 13.18
N ILE A 269 -5.84 8.39 13.77
CA ILE A 269 -4.56 7.73 13.48
C ILE A 269 -4.76 6.65 12.41
N LYS A 270 -3.82 6.54 11.48
CA LYS A 270 -3.78 5.47 10.48
C LYS A 270 -2.88 4.32 10.90
N PHE A 271 -3.35 3.14 10.56
CA PHE A 271 -2.69 1.87 10.71
C PHE A 271 -2.76 1.15 9.36
N ASP A 272 -1.66 1.12 8.63
CA ASP A 272 -1.58 0.40 7.37
C ASP A 272 -1.18 -1.04 7.61
N ILE A 273 -2.15 -1.95 7.46
CA ILE A 273 -1.92 -3.38 7.63
C ILE A 273 -1.87 -3.99 6.23
N LEU A 274 -0.66 -4.19 5.73
CA LEU A 274 -0.38 -4.67 4.39
C LEU A 274 -0.28 -6.18 4.37
N GLY A 275 -1.13 -6.82 3.55
CA GLY A 275 -1.07 -8.26 3.33
C GLY A 275 -0.01 -8.62 2.28
N ILE A 276 1.11 -9.19 2.69
CA ILE A 276 2.21 -9.56 1.78
C ILE A 276 2.12 -11.04 1.40
N ALA A 277 1.97 -11.32 0.10
CA ALA A 277 1.93 -12.68 -0.45
C ALA A 277 3.23 -13.46 -0.24
N MET A 278 4.38 -12.77 -0.24
CA MET A 278 5.67 -13.39 0.01
C MET A 278 5.75 -13.98 1.43
N LEU A 279 5.23 -13.27 2.44
CA LEU A 279 5.20 -13.76 3.82
C LEU A 279 4.33 -15.01 3.95
N ASP A 280 3.18 -15.03 3.28
CA ASP A 280 2.30 -16.19 3.23
C ASP A 280 3.01 -17.42 2.63
N LYS A 281 3.74 -17.24 1.51
CA LYS A 281 4.54 -18.31 0.90
C LYS A 281 5.64 -18.83 1.83
N ILE A 282 6.37 -17.93 2.51
CA ILE A 282 7.42 -18.31 3.46
C ILE A 282 6.83 -19.13 4.61
N MET A 283 5.67 -18.74 5.14
CA MET A 283 4.97 -19.49 6.17
C MET A 283 4.57 -20.88 5.69
N THR A 284 3.93 -20.98 4.52
CA THR A 284 3.53 -22.26 3.94
C THR A 284 4.73 -23.20 3.74
N ILE A 285 5.86 -22.68 3.26
CA ILE A 285 7.09 -23.47 3.12
C ILE A 285 7.58 -23.96 4.49
N SER A 286 7.55 -23.09 5.51
CA SER A 286 7.93 -23.48 6.87
C SER A 286 7.02 -24.58 7.42
N ASP A 287 5.72 -24.50 7.16
CA ASP A 287 4.73 -25.48 7.60
C ASP A 287 4.92 -26.83 6.91
N ILE A 288 5.16 -26.83 5.58
CA ILE A 288 5.48 -28.04 4.80
C ILE A 288 6.75 -28.71 5.35
N LEU A 289 7.82 -27.94 5.57
CA LEU A 289 9.08 -28.48 6.09
C LEU A 289 8.95 -29.07 7.50
N LYS A 290 8.01 -28.57 8.30
CA LYS A 290 7.74 -29.07 9.66
C LYS A 290 6.81 -30.28 9.67
N ASN A 291 5.83 -30.33 8.76
CA ASN A 291 4.76 -31.33 8.78
C ASN A 291 4.94 -32.46 7.76
N GLY A 292 5.88 -32.35 6.82
CA GLY A 292 6.32 -33.46 5.96
C GLY A 292 5.31 -33.95 4.92
N GLU A 293 4.44 -33.08 4.42
CA GLU A 293 3.59 -33.34 3.25
C GLU A 293 4.28 -32.92 1.93
#